data_AF-A0A533W5U5-F1
#
_entry.id   AF-A0A533W5U5-F1
#
_cell.length_a   1.000
_cell.length_b   1.000
_cell.length_c   1.000
_cell.angle_alpha   90.00
_cell.angle_beta   90.00
_cell.angle_gamma   90.00
#
_symmetry.space_group_name_H-M   'P 1'
#
loop_
_entity.id
_entity.type
_entity.pdbx_description
1 polymer ?
#
loop_
_entity_poly.entity_id
_entity_poly.type
_entity_poly.pdbx_seq_one_letter_code
_entity_poly.pdbx_strand_id
1 'polypeptide(L)' 'MGTKKNSVVLPGDQLAISEEYLPGKYAYDDSGRVRALLAGRVVEDMVNREISVKPVTAARTP' A
#
# COMPACT_ATOMS: atom_id res chain seq x y z
N MET A 1 4.11 23.32 5.17
CA MET A 1 4.72 22.13 4.57
C MET A 1 3.61 21.34 3.88
N GLY A 2 3.43 21.52 2.56
CA GLY A 2 2.34 20.87 1.82
C GLY A 2 2.60 19.37 1.68
N THR A 3 1.94 18.55 2.49
CA THR A 3 2.01 17.09 2.42
C THR A 3 1.40 16.66 1.09
N LYS A 4 2.25 16.23 0.15
CA LYS A 4 1.86 15.57 -1.10
C LYS A 4 1.03 14.32 -0.74
N LYS A 5 -0.30 14.45 -0.66
CA LYS A 5 -1.28 13.34 -0.57
C LYS A 5 -1.39 12.53 -1.88
N ASN A 6 -0.32 12.49 -2.68
CA ASN A 6 -0.31 11.83 -3.99
C ASN A 6 1.08 11.30 -4.34
N SER A 7 1.78 10.77 -3.33
CA SER A 7 3.06 10.10 -3.55
C SER A 7 2.79 8.67 -3.98
N VAL A 8 3.39 8.28 -5.10
CA VAL A 8 3.44 6.88 -5.54
C VAL A 8 4.41 6.17 -4.60
N VAL A 9 4.00 5.02 -4.09
CA VAL A 9 4.87 4.12 -3.30
C VAL A 9 5.62 3.18 -4.23
N LEU A 10 6.77 2.71 -3.81
CA LEU A 10 7.60 1.71 -4.49
C LEU A 10 7.56 0.37 -3.74
N PRO A 11 7.90 -0.75 -4.40
CA PRO A 11 8.01 -2.04 -3.72
C PRO A 11 8.92 -1.96 -2.49
N GLY A 12 8.43 -2.44 -1.35
CA GLY A 12 9.15 -2.41 -0.06
C GLY A 12 8.90 -1.17 0.79
N ASP A 13 8.31 -0.12 0.24
CA ASP A 13 7.92 1.07 1.01
C ASP A 13 6.91 0.68 2.09
N GLN A 14 7.11 1.21 3.30
CA GLN A 14 6.20 1.01 4.41
C GLN A 14 4.91 1.80 4.19
N LEU A 15 3.78 1.13 4.33
CA LEU A 15 2.44 1.69 4.20
C LEU A 15 1.81 1.95 5.57
N ALA A 16 1.92 0.97 6.48
CA ALA A 16 1.33 1.03 7.81
C ALA A 16 2.02 0.07 8.78
N ILE A 17 1.57 0.08 10.04
CA ILE A 17 1.88 -0.93 11.05
C ILE A 17 0.76 -1.97 11.05
N SER A 18 1.11 -3.24 11.17
CA SER A 18 0.14 -4.35 11.05
C SER A 18 -0.86 -4.44 12.20
N GLU A 19 -0.57 -3.76 13.31
CA GLU A 19 -1.48 -3.56 14.44
C GLU A 19 -2.60 -2.55 14.10
N GLU A 20 -2.38 -1.66 13.14
CA GLU A 20 -3.34 -0.63 12.72
C GLU A 20 -4.13 -1.07 11.49
N TYR A 21 -3.44 -1.70 10.53
CA TYR A 21 -4.03 -2.11 9.25
C TYR A 21 -3.60 -3.51 8.85
N LEU A 22 -4.54 -4.28 8.33
CA LEU A 22 -4.29 -5.55 7.66
C LEU A 22 -3.72 -5.29 6.25
N PRO A 23 -2.79 -6.13 5.77
CA PRO A 23 -2.28 -6.04 4.40
C PRO A 23 -3.36 -6.46 3.40
N GLY A 24 -3.73 -5.53 2.53
CA GLY A 24 -4.66 -5.75 1.45
C GLY A 24 -4.01 -6.11 0.13
N LYS A 25 -4.74 -5.90 -0.96
CA LYS A 25 -4.26 -6.22 -2.31
C LYS A 25 -2.95 -5.48 -2.63
N TYR A 26 -1.96 -6.23 -3.08
CA TYR A 26 -0.63 -5.71 -3.43
C TYR A 26 0.12 -5.05 -2.26
N ALA A 27 -0.18 -5.49 -1.03
CA ALA A 27 0.60 -5.24 0.16
C ALA A 27 0.94 -6.57 0.85
N TYR A 28 1.95 -6.57 1.72
CA TYR A 28 2.32 -7.73 2.50
C TYR A 28 2.82 -7.30 3.89
N ASP A 29 2.72 -8.19 4.88
CA ASP A 29 3.36 -8.01 6.17
C ASP A 29 4.83 -8.42 6.09
N ASP A 30 5.71 -7.56 6.59
CA ASP A 30 7.11 -7.85 6.85
C ASP A 30 7.43 -7.45 8.29
N SER A 31 7.44 -8.44 9.18
CA SER A 31 7.80 -8.27 10.59
C SER A 31 6.95 -7.21 11.31
N GLY A 32 5.63 -7.21 11.10
CA GLY A 32 4.69 -6.26 11.73
C GLY A 32 4.59 -4.91 11.03
N ARG A 33 5.21 -4.76 9.85
CA ARG A 33 5.08 -3.58 8.99
C ARG A 33 4.42 -3.98 7.69
N VAL A 34 3.32 -3.31 7.35
CA VAL A 34 2.69 -3.49 6.04
C VAL A 34 3.49 -2.72 5.00
N ARG A 35 3.92 -3.42 3.94
CA ARG A 35 4.73 -2.87 2.86
C ARG A 35 4.07 -3.03 1.51
N ALA A 36 4.40 -2.15 0.58
CA ALA A 36 3.96 -2.22 -0.81
C ALA A 36 4.64 -3.38 -1.55
N LEU A 37 3.86 -4.17 -2.29
CA LEU A 37 4.37 -5.22 -3.17
C LEU A 37 4.84 -4.67 -4.52
N LEU A 38 4.22 -3.58 -4.99
CA LEU A 38 4.46 -2.98 -6.31
C LEU A 38 4.37 -1.45 -6.26
N ALA A 39 4.80 -0.81 -7.35
CA ALA A 39 4.66 0.64 -7.49
C ALA A 39 3.21 1.06 -7.74
N GLY A 40 2.67 1.96 -6.91
CA GLY A 40 1.26 2.32 -7.01
C GLY A 40 0.82 3.45 -6.08
N ARG A 41 -0.49 3.68 -6.01
CA ARG A 41 -1.12 4.59 -5.05
C ARG A 41 -1.69 3.81 -3.89
N VAL A 42 -1.47 4.29 -2.68
CA VAL A 42 -2.05 3.69 -1.47
C VAL A 42 -3.56 3.90 -1.46
N VAL A 43 -4.31 2.87 -1.09
CA VAL A 43 -5.75 2.89 -0.89
C VAL A 43 -6.03 2.32 0.50
N GLU A 44 -6.63 3.13 1.34
CA GLU A 44 -7.00 2.78 2.72
C GLU A 44 -8.48 2.46 2.79
N ASP A 45 -8.82 1.27 3.29
CA ASP A 45 -10.17 0.89 3.67
C ASP A 45 -10.28 0.98 5.20
N MET A 46 -10.82 2.11 5.68
CA MET A 46 -10.98 2.36 7.11
C MET A 46 -12.09 1.50 7.75
N VAL A 47 -13.01 0.95 6.96
CA VAL A 47 -14.10 0.10 7.47
C VAL A 47 -13.56 -1.27 7.82
N ASN A 48 -12.76 -1.84 6.92
CA ASN A 48 -12.12 -3.14 7.09
C ASN A 48 -10.77 -3.06 7.79
N ARG A 49 -10.25 -1.85 8.06
CA ARG A 49 -8.87 -1.58 8.48
C ARG A 49 -7.87 -2.31 7.59
N GLU A 50 -8.01 -2.15 6.28
CA GLU A 50 -7.11 -2.75 5.29
C GLU A 50 -6.36 -1.66 4.53
N ILE A 51 -5.09 -1.90 4.21
CA ILE A 51 -4.29 -1.01 3.36
C ILE A 51 -3.77 -1.75 2.13
N SER A 52 -4.04 -1.19 0.95
CA SER A 52 -3.73 -1.81 -0.33
C SER A 52 -3.03 -0.83 -1.27
N VAL A 53 -2.48 -1.35 -2.37
CA VAL A 53 -1.80 -0.53 -3.38
C VAL A 53 -2.50 -0.69 -4.73
N LYS A 54 -3.00 0.39 -5.29
CA LYS A 54 -3.52 0.43 -6.66
C LYS A 54 -2.36 0.69 -7.65
N PRO A 55 -2.03 -0.26 -8.55
CA PRO A 55 -0.94 -0.08 -9.52
C PRO A 55 -1.11 1.20 -10.36
N VAL A 56 -0.03 1.94 -10.59
CA VAL A 56 -0.04 3.13 -11.48
C VAL A 56 0.12 2.76 -12.95
N THR A 57 0.53 1.54 -13.25
CA THR A 57 0.56 0.98 -14.60
C THR A 57 -0.52 -0.07 -14.73
N ALA A 58 -1.21 -0.11 -15.87
CA ALA A 58 -1.99 -1.27 -16.24
C ALA A 58 -0.97 -2.40 -16.49
N ALA A 59 -0.73 -3.23 -15.47
CA ALA A 59 -0.08 -4.51 -15.70
C ALA A 59 -0.98 -5.26 -16.68
N ARG A 60 -0.64 -5.20 -17.98
CA ARG A 60 -1.13 -6.15 -18.97
C ARG A 60 -0.65 -7.51 -18.47
N THR A 61 -1.51 -8.24 -17.80
CA THR A 61 -1.31 -9.68 -17.61
C THR A 61 -1.17 -10.27 -19.02
N PRO A 62 -0.06 -10.95 -19.35
CA PRO A 62 0.04 -11.68 -20.61
C PRO A 62 -1.00 -12.79 -20.69
#